data_AF-A0A6L7WR45-F1
#
_entry.id   AF-A0A6L7WR45-F1
#
_cell.length_a   1.000
_cell.length_b   1.000
_cell.length_c   1.000
_cell.angle_alpha   90.00
_cell.angle_beta   90.00
_cell.angle_gamma   90.00
#
_symmetry.space_group_name_H-M   'P 1'
#
loop_
_entity.id
_entity.type
_entity.pdbx_description
1 polymer ?
#
loop_
_entity_poly.entity_id
_entity_poly.type
_entity_poly.pdbx_seq_one_letter_code
_entity_poly.pdbx_strand_id
1 'polypeptide(L)'
;MLSTHHRAAHEPEREALLEMILRESRHDVSPQDTRRLLLERDARLDLEYDISWANQFVIGHLLAVFPAAKFIVLVRDCSSWLGSIIGHLVNRDVPPDVLAFLRWWFQPERYPHSHHDRALEARGLFSIPAYLHAWNRHIDLCTRLIPAHRRLILRTHELALSPGRLAAFLQIPEESIDLGNAHLNRAGGPGPAERLIDRTYLAEMVDAICRDNMSRFFPDPNANNT
;
A
#
# COMPACT_ATOMS: atom_id res chain seq x y z
N MET A 1 -14.08 9.73 -0.25
CA MET A 1 -15.11 8.68 -0.36
C MET A 1 -15.88 8.46 0.94
N LEU A 2 -15.25 8.17 2.08
CA LEU A 2 -16.00 7.89 3.33
C LEU A 2 -16.08 9.09 4.29
N SER A 3 -15.19 10.07 4.15
CA SER A 3 -15.06 11.22 5.06
C SER A 3 -16.26 12.17 5.11
N THR A 4 -17.20 12.07 4.16
CA THR A 4 -18.39 12.95 4.11
C THR A 4 -19.43 12.55 5.16
N HIS A 5 -19.54 11.25 5.47
CA HIS A 5 -20.56 10.71 6.37
C HIS A 5 -19.98 9.93 7.55
N HIS A 6 -18.67 9.69 7.55
CA HIS A 6 -17.99 8.88 8.55
C HIS A 6 -16.71 9.56 9.02
N ARG A 7 -16.28 9.25 10.24
CA ARG A 7 -15.01 9.73 10.80
C ARG A 7 -13.87 8.97 10.12
N ALA A 8 -13.33 9.57 9.06
CA ALA A 8 -12.30 8.97 8.24
C ALA A 8 -11.12 9.92 8.05
N ALA A 9 -9.90 9.39 8.11
CA ALA A 9 -8.69 10.16 7.85
C ALA A 9 -7.70 9.40 6.95
N HIS A 10 -6.99 10.16 6.11
CA HIS A 10 -5.93 9.64 5.24
C HIS A 10 -4.56 9.89 5.89
N GLU A 11 -3.83 8.80 6.13
CA GLU A 11 -2.52 8.76 6.79
C GLU A 11 -2.45 9.54 8.12
N PRO A 12 -3.43 9.36 9.05
CA PRO A 12 -3.38 10.08 10.31
C PRO A 12 -2.15 9.65 11.12
N GLU A 13 -1.39 10.65 11.56
CA GLU A 13 -0.19 10.48 12.41
C GLU A 13 0.90 9.59 11.78
N ARG A 14 1.08 9.71 10.46
CA ARG A 14 2.04 8.91 9.67
C ARG A 14 3.41 8.80 10.34
N GLU A 15 4.02 9.93 10.69
CA GLU A 15 5.39 9.96 11.23
C GLU A 15 5.52 9.06 12.47
N ALA A 16 4.62 9.22 13.45
CA ALA A 16 4.61 8.40 14.67
C ALA A 16 4.40 6.91 14.38
N LEU A 17 3.53 6.57 13.42
CA LEU A 17 3.30 5.18 13.00
C LEU A 17 4.54 4.57 12.34
N LEU A 18 5.21 5.31 11.45
CA LEU A 18 6.45 4.85 10.80
C LEU A 18 7.58 4.66 11.81
N GLU A 19 7.74 5.60 12.76
CA GLU A 19 8.72 5.49 13.83
C GLU A 19 8.47 4.24 14.69
N MET A 20 7.24 4.01 15.12
CA MET A 20 6.86 2.82 15.89
C MET A 20 7.22 1.53 15.16
N ILE A 21 6.92 1.44 13.85
CA ILE A 21 7.27 0.27 13.03
C ILE A 21 8.78 0.04 13.02
N LEU A 22 9.57 1.11 12.81
CA LEU A 22 11.02 1.01 12.78
C LEU A 22 11.60 0.59 14.13
N ARG A 23 11.10 1.16 15.24
CA ARG A 23 11.52 0.81 16.60
C ARG A 23 11.22 -0.64 16.92
N GLU A 24 10.03 -1.14 16.57
CA GLU A 24 9.69 -2.55 16.77
C GLU A 24 10.58 -3.46 15.92
N SER A 25 10.87 -3.07 14.67
CA SER A 25 11.74 -3.84 13.78
C SER A 25 13.18 -4.00 14.30
N ARG A 26 13.60 -3.08 15.18
CA ARG A 26 14.92 -3.08 15.86
C ARG A 26 14.88 -3.70 17.24
N HIS A 27 13.72 -4.16 17.69
CA HIS A 27 13.46 -4.64 19.05
C HIS A 27 13.62 -3.56 20.15
N ASP A 28 13.51 -2.28 19.79
CA ASP A 28 13.54 -1.15 20.74
C ASP A 28 12.22 -1.02 21.52
N VAL A 29 11.14 -1.60 20.99
CA VAL A 29 9.82 -1.72 21.65
C VAL A 29 9.31 -3.14 21.48
N SER A 30 8.55 -3.62 22.47
CA SER A 30 7.93 -4.94 22.39
C SER A 30 6.67 -4.92 21.52
N PRO A 31 6.24 -6.09 20.98
CA PRO A 31 4.94 -6.21 20.32
C PRO A 31 3.74 -5.77 21.19
N GLN A 32 3.85 -5.91 22.51
CA GLN A 32 2.85 -5.44 23.47
C GLN A 32 2.81 -3.91 23.55
N ASP A 33 3.97 -3.25 23.51
CA ASP A 33 4.05 -1.80 23.46
C ASP A 33 3.43 -1.25 22.18
N THR A 34 3.73 -1.84 21.02
CA THR A 34 3.10 -1.50 19.74
C THR A 34 1.58 -1.60 19.82
N ARG A 35 1.05 -2.69 20.40
CA ARG A 35 -0.40 -2.87 20.57
C ARG A 35 -1.02 -1.81 21.47
N ARG A 36 -0.35 -1.45 22.57
CA ARG A 36 -0.81 -0.36 23.45
C ARG A 36 -0.85 0.97 22.70
N LEU A 37 0.20 1.31 21.95
CA LEU A 37 0.25 2.54 21.16
C LEU A 37 -0.86 2.60 20.10
N LEU A 38 -1.19 1.47 19.47
CA LEU A 38 -2.31 1.41 18.52
C LEU A 38 -3.67 1.63 19.19
N LEU A 39 -3.89 1.10 20.40
CA LEU A 39 -5.11 1.33 21.17
C LEU A 39 -5.22 2.79 21.64
N GLU A 40 -4.11 3.39 22.08
CA GLU A 40 -4.06 4.81 22.44
C GLU A 40 -4.31 5.73 21.24
N ARG A 41 -3.76 5.38 20.08
CA ARG A 41 -4.00 6.07 18.81
C ARG A 41 -5.46 5.97 18.39
N ASP A 42 -6.08 4.80 18.47
CA ASP A 42 -7.50 4.60 18.19
C ASP A 42 -8.40 5.44 19.10
N ALA A 43 -8.16 5.41 20.42
CA ALA A 43 -8.92 6.19 21.38
C ALA A 43 -8.81 7.72 21.17
N ARG A 44 -7.64 8.20 20.73
CA ARG A 44 -7.42 9.63 20.47
C ARG A 44 -8.01 10.09 19.13
N LEU A 45 -7.87 9.27 18.09
CA LEU A 45 -8.34 9.62 16.75
C LEU A 45 -9.84 9.40 16.58
N ASP A 46 -10.41 8.41 17.28
CA ASP A 46 -11.84 8.08 17.28
C ASP A 46 -12.41 7.96 15.86
N LEU A 47 -11.66 7.26 14.99
CA LEU A 47 -11.99 7.09 13.57
C LEU A 47 -12.82 5.81 13.37
N GLU A 48 -13.77 5.89 12.45
CA GLU A 48 -14.44 4.71 11.91
C GLU A 48 -13.62 4.09 10.77
N TYR A 49 -12.83 4.91 10.06
CA TYR A 49 -12.00 4.48 8.94
C TYR A 49 -10.60 5.11 8.96
N ASP A 50 -9.59 4.27 9.19
CA ASP A 50 -8.18 4.63 9.07
C ASP A 50 -7.63 4.18 7.70
N ILE A 51 -7.25 5.15 6.87
CA ILE A 51 -6.72 4.91 5.53
C ILE A 51 -5.22 5.22 5.55
N SER A 52 -4.38 4.21 5.75
CA SER A 52 -2.93 4.40 5.75
C SER A 52 -2.24 3.22 5.06
N TRP A 53 -1.32 3.52 4.14
CA TRP A 53 -0.47 2.49 3.53
C TRP A 53 0.44 1.83 4.58
N ALA A 54 0.73 2.51 5.69
CA ALA A 54 1.56 1.97 6.76
C ALA A 54 0.83 0.89 7.60
N ASN A 55 -0.51 0.84 7.55
CA ASN A 55 -1.29 -0.15 8.30
C ASN A 55 -0.94 -1.60 7.92
N GLN A 56 -0.42 -1.81 6.71
CA GLN A 56 0.04 -3.13 6.27
C GLN A 56 1.17 -3.71 7.15
N PHE A 57 2.04 -2.86 7.70
CA PHE A 57 3.21 -3.32 8.47
C PHE A 57 2.83 -3.70 9.89
N VAL A 58 1.70 -3.20 10.39
CA VAL A 58 1.16 -3.47 11.73
C VAL A 58 -0.09 -4.35 11.68
N ILE A 59 -0.39 -4.96 10.53
CA ILE A 59 -1.65 -5.69 10.33
C ILE A 59 -1.87 -6.81 11.35
N GLY A 60 -0.79 -7.50 11.75
CA GLY A 60 -0.86 -8.52 12.80
C GLY A 60 -1.27 -7.97 14.17
N HIS A 61 -0.83 -6.75 14.50
CA HIS A 61 -1.23 -6.07 15.72
C HIS A 61 -2.68 -5.59 15.62
N LEU A 62 -3.07 -4.96 14.50
CA LEU A 62 -4.44 -4.51 14.25
C LEU A 62 -5.44 -5.67 14.37
N LEU A 63 -5.11 -6.84 13.80
CA LEU A 63 -5.95 -8.04 13.91
C LEU A 63 -6.14 -8.52 15.35
N ALA A 64 -5.11 -8.37 16.18
CA ALA A 64 -5.11 -8.80 17.57
C ALA A 64 -5.85 -7.83 18.50
N VAL A 65 -5.69 -6.51 18.29
CA VAL A 65 -6.30 -5.49 19.17
C VAL A 65 -7.73 -5.10 18.76
N PHE A 66 -8.06 -5.22 17.47
CA PHE A 66 -9.38 -4.85 16.94
C PHE A 66 -10.07 -6.07 16.31
N PRO A 67 -10.61 -7.01 17.10
CA PRO A 67 -11.16 -8.27 16.58
C PRO A 67 -12.36 -8.07 15.64
N ALA A 68 -13.10 -6.96 15.78
CA ALA A 68 -14.25 -6.62 14.94
C ALA A 68 -13.87 -5.82 13.67
N ALA A 69 -12.64 -5.32 13.56
CA ALA A 69 -12.24 -4.49 12.43
C ALA A 69 -12.28 -5.29 11.11
N LYS A 70 -12.81 -4.65 10.06
CA LYS A 70 -12.81 -5.12 8.68
C LYS A 70 -11.73 -4.40 7.89
N PHE A 71 -11.14 -5.07 6.91
CA PHE A 71 -10.03 -4.54 6.13
C PHE A 71 -10.37 -4.55 4.64
N ILE A 72 -10.18 -3.40 4.00
CA ILE A 72 -10.22 -3.26 2.55
C ILE A 72 -8.78 -3.26 2.05
N VAL A 73 -8.42 -4.28 1.28
CA VAL A 73 -7.09 -4.42 0.68
C VAL A 73 -7.19 -4.00 -0.78
N LEU A 74 -6.59 -2.87 -1.10
CA LEU A 74 -6.50 -2.39 -2.48
C LEU A 74 -5.30 -3.01 -3.17
N VAL A 75 -5.54 -3.62 -4.32
CA VAL A 75 -4.50 -4.25 -5.14
C VAL A 75 -4.40 -3.52 -6.46
N ARG A 76 -3.19 -3.18 -6.87
CA ARG A 76 -2.88 -2.61 -8.19
C ARG A 76 -1.91 -3.54 -8.89
N ASP A 77 -1.98 -3.61 -10.22
CA ASP A 77 -0.99 -4.34 -11.00
C ASP A 77 0.42 -3.82 -10.66
N CYS A 78 1.37 -4.73 -10.52
CA CYS A 78 2.69 -4.38 -9.97
C CYS A 78 3.44 -3.36 -10.84
N SER A 79 3.24 -3.39 -12.16
CA SER A 79 3.86 -2.45 -13.10
C SER A 79 3.32 -1.02 -12.94
N SER A 80 2.00 -0.85 -12.89
CA SER A 80 1.40 0.48 -12.69
C SER A 80 1.60 0.98 -11.27
N TRP A 81 1.64 0.09 -10.27
CA TRP A 81 2.05 0.44 -8.92
C TRP A 81 3.50 0.95 -8.89
N LEU A 82 4.43 0.25 -9.55
CA LEU A 82 5.82 0.66 -9.68
C LEU A 82 5.96 2.03 -10.34
N GLY A 83 5.25 2.24 -11.45
CA GLY A 83 5.21 3.54 -12.12
C GLY A 83 4.69 4.65 -11.20
N SER A 84 3.68 4.36 -10.39
CA SER A 84 3.10 5.30 -9.44
C SER A 84 4.05 5.68 -8.30
N ILE A 85 4.74 4.72 -7.70
CA ILE A 85 5.64 4.99 -6.58
C ILE A 85 6.90 5.72 -7.06
N ILE A 86 7.48 5.34 -8.20
CA ILE A 86 8.59 6.07 -8.81
C ILE A 86 8.15 7.49 -9.16
N GLY A 87 6.98 7.64 -9.78
CA GLY A 87 6.43 8.96 -10.08
C GLY A 87 6.25 9.83 -8.83
N HIS A 88 5.86 9.25 -7.70
CA HIS A 88 5.75 9.98 -6.44
C HIS A 88 7.12 10.42 -5.91
N LEU A 89 8.10 9.51 -5.89
CA LEU A 89 9.44 9.78 -5.37
C LEU A 89 10.27 10.73 -6.23
N VAL A 90 9.99 10.79 -7.54
CA VAL A 90 10.67 11.72 -8.46
C VAL A 90 10.08 13.13 -8.39
N ASN A 91 8.76 13.25 -8.19
CA ASN A 91 8.06 14.52 -8.34
C ASN A 91 7.79 15.24 -7.01
N ARG A 92 8.18 14.66 -5.88
CA ARG A 92 7.88 15.21 -4.56
C ARG A 92 9.09 15.13 -3.66
N ASP A 93 9.24 16.14 -2.81
CA ASP A 93 10.18 16.08 -1.70
C ASP A 93 9.72 14.99 -0.73
N VAL A 94 10.61 14.04 -0.47
CA VAL A 94 10.35 12.93 0.43
C VAL A 94 10.86 13.32 1.82
N PRO A 95 9.98 13.41 2.83
CA PRO A 95 10.39 13.70 4.20
C PRO A 95 11.43 12.70 4.73
N PRO A 96 12.38 13.11 5.59
CA PRO A 96 13.44 12.23 6.08
C PRO A 96 12.95 10.96 6.80
N ASP A 97 11.86 11.06 7.57
CA ASP A 97 11.19 9.94 8.24
C ASP A 97 10.69 8.91 7.21
N VAL A 98 10.05 9.39 6.15
CA VAL A 98 9.58 8.55 5.04
C VAL A 98 10.77 7.92 4.34
N LEU A 99 11.83 8.66 4.02
CA LEU A 99 13.00 8.12 3.33
C LEU A 99 13.70 7.03 4.16
N ALA A 100 13.85 7.24 5.47
CA ALA A 100 14.40 6.23 6.39
C ALA A 100 13.55 4.95 6.39
N PHE A 101 12.22 5.12 6.42
CA PHE A 101 11.29 4.01 6.32
C PHE A 101 11.40 3.27 4.97
N LEU A 102 11.47 3.99 3.85
CA LEU A 102 11.59 3.39 2.52
C LEU A 102 12.88 2.58 2.38
N ARG A 103 14.01 3.03 2.96
CA ARG A 103 15.25 2.24 2.98
C ARG A 103 15.09 0.93 3.73
N TRP A 104 14.45 0.96 4.91
CA TRP A 104 14.14 -0.26 5.66
C TRP A 104 13.18 -1.20 4.89
N TRP A 105 12.19 -0.63 4.21
CA TRP A 105 11.19 -1.39 3.48
C TRP A 105 11.75 -2.04 2.20
N PHE A 106 12.48 -1.27 1.39
CA PHE A 106 13.02 -1.70 0.10
C PHE A 106 14.38 -2.41 0.19
N GLN A 107 15.09 -2.33 1.32
CA GLN A 107 16.28 -3.14 1.60
C GLN A 107 17.33 -3.09 0.47
N PRO A 108 17.85 -1.90 0.10
CA PRO A 108 18.76 -1.75 -1.05
C PRO A 108 20.02 -2.62 -0.94
N GLU A 109 20.46 -2.97 0.26
CA GLU A 109 21.60 -3.87 0.49
C GLU A 109 21.26 -5.32 0.09
N ARG A 110 19.99 -5.73 0.24
CA ARG A 110 19.49 -7.05 -0.17
C ARG A 110 19.18 -7.10 -1.67
N TYR A 111 18.74 -5.98 -2.23
CA TYR A 111 18.32 -5.85 -3.62
C TYR A 111 19.11 -4.73 -4.31
N PRO A 112 20.42 -4.93 -4.52
CA PRO A 112 21.27 -3.91 -5.12
C PRO A 112 20.84 -3.60 -6.55
N HIS A 113 21.18 -2.40 -7.03
CA HIS A 113 20.95 -2.01 -8.42
C HIS A 113 21.74 -2.90 -9.38
N SER A 114 21.12 -3.21 -10.51
CA SER A 114 21.79 -3.81 -11.66
C SER A 114 22.11 -2.74 -12.71
N HIS A 115 22.79 -3.14 -13.78
CA HIS A 115 23.02 -2.25 -14.92
C HIS A 115 21.71 -1.77 -15.59
N HIS A 116 20.60 -2.49 -15.43
CA HIS A 116 19.27 -2.10 -15.91
C HIS A 116 18.61 -1.01 -15.04
N ASP A 117 19.05 -0.86 -13.78
CA ASP A 117 18.48 0.09 -12.83
C ASP A 117 19.28 1.41 -12.72
N ARG A 118 20.32 1.60 -13.54
CA ARG A 118 21.22 2.77 -13.45
C ARG A 118 20.50 4.12 -13.51
N ALA A 119 19.42 4.22 -14.29
CA ALA A 119 18.64 5.44 -14.39
C ALA A 119 17.83 5.76 -13.11
N LEU A 120 17.49 4.73 -12.33
CA LEU A 120 16.87 4.83 -11.00
C LEU A 120 17.93 5.19 -9.96
N GLU A 121 19.08 4.50 -9.98
CA GLU A 121 20.21 4.75 -9.08
C GLU A 121 20.69 6.21 -9.18
N ALA A 122 20.86 6.73 -10.39
CA ALA A 122 21.26 8.12 -10.64
C ALA A 122 20.27 9.17 -10.09
N ARG A 123 19.06 8.74 -9.70
CA ARG A 123 18.02 9.56 -9.08
C ARG A 123 17.83 9.26 -7.59
N GLY A 124 18.69 8.43 -7.00
CA GLY A 124 18.59 8.03 -5.60
C GLY A 124 17.38 7.11 -5.31
N LEU A 125 16.81 6.47 -6.33
CA LEU A 125 15.70 5.54 -6.21
C LEU A 125 16.21 4.10 -5.97
N PHE A 126 15.31 3.20 -5.58
CA PHE A 126 15.61 1.78 -5.36
C PHE A 126 15.60 0.97 -6.67
N SER A 127 16.15 -0.25 -6.63
CA SER A 127 16.16 -1.16 -7.78
C SER A 127 14.75 -1.70 -8.09
N ILE A 128 14.50 -2.12 -9.33
CA ILE A 128 13.22 -2.74 -9.71
C ILE A 128 12.90 -3.98 -8.84
N PRO A 129 13.83 -4.92 -8.59
CA PRO A 129 13.58 -6.05 -7.70
C PRO A 129 13.16 -5.63 -6.28
N ALA A 130 13.77 -4.57 -5.72
CA ALA A 130 13.42 -4.07 -4.39
C ALA A 130 11.94 -3.67 -4.30
N TYR A 131 11.47 -2.90 -5.29
CA TYR A 131 10.06 -2.49 -5.36
C TYR A 131 9.12 -3.68 -5.57
N LEU A 132 9.44 -4.59 -6.49
CA LEU A 132 8.57 -5.72 -6.81
C LEU A 132 8.48 -6.72 -5.65
N HIS A 133 9.57 -6.99 -4.93
CA HIS A 133 9.51 -7.80 -3.71
C HIS A 133 8.69 -7.15 -2.61
N ALA A 134 8.78 -5.82 -2.46
CA ALA A 134 7.96 -5.07 -1.51
C ALA A 134 6.47 -5.17 -1.84
N TRP A 135 6.10 -4.98 -3.11
CA TRP A 135 4.73 -5.17 -3.60
C TRP A 135 4.24 -6.60 -3.34
N ASN A 136 5.02 -7.62 -3.72
CA ASN A 136 4.61 -9.01 -3.59
C ASN A 136 4.40 -9.41 -2.12
N ARG A 137 5.35 -9.01 -1.25
CA ARG A 137 5.27 -9.23 0.19
C ARG A 137 4.04 -8.58 0.80
N HIS A 138 3.68 -7.37 0.39
CA HIS A 138 2.49 -6.68 0.87
C HIS A 138 1.22 -7.51 0.61
N ILE A 139 1.04 -7.91 -0.65
CA ILE A 139 -0.13 -8.67 -1.09
C ILE A 139 -0.22 -10.01 -0.36
N ASP A 140 0.89 -10.74 -0.27
CA ASP A 140 0.96 -12.02 0.44
C ASP A 140 0.64 -11.85 1.93
N LEU A 141 1.20 -10.83 2.58
CA LEU A 141 1.00 -10.59 4.00
C LEU A 141 -0.48 -10.34 4.31
N CYS A 142 -1.11 -9.39 3.60
CA CYS A 142 -2.51 -9.05 3.79
C CYS A 142 -3.44 -10.23 3.46
N THR A 143 -3.13 -10.98 2.40
CA THR A 143 -3.97 -12.10 1.96
C THR A 143 -3.80 -13.36 2.81
N ARG A 144 -2.67 -13.50 3.51
CA ARG A 144 -2.41 -14.61 4.42
C ARG A 144 -2.89 -14.34 5.85
N LEU A 145 -2.67 -13.14 6.36
CA LEU A 145 -2.96 -12.83 7.77
C LEU A 145 -4.42 -12.46 8.03
N ILE A 146 -5.04 -11.69 7.15
CA ILE A 146 -6.40 -11.18 7.39
C ILE A 146 -7.41 -12.30 7.08
N PRO A 147 -8.28 -12.71 8.03
CA PRO A 147 -9.31 -13.70 7.76
C PRO A 147 -10.24 -13.28 6.62
N ALA A 148 -10.68 -14.23 5.78
CA ALA A 148 -11.48 -13.93 4.59
C ALA A 148 -12.77 -13.16 4.90
N HIS A 149 -13.47 -13.50 5.99
CA HIS A 149 -14.69 -12.81 6.40
C HIS A 149 -14.46 -11.36 6.92
N ARG A 150 -13.21 -11.01 7.24
CA ARG A 150 -12.79 -9.66 7.64
C ARG A 150 -12.06 -8.92 6.52
N ARG A 151 -12.00 -9.49 5.31
CA ARG A 151 -11.22 -8.94 4.20
C ARG A 151 -12.08 -8.77 2.95
N LEU A 152 -12.06 -7.55 2.41
CA LEU A 152 -12.48 -7.28 1.05
C LEU A 152 -11.26 -6.92 0.22
N ILE A 153 -11.04 -7.65 -0.88
CA ILE A 153 -9.99 -7.33 -1.85
C ILE A 153 -10.66 -6.62 -3.04
N LEU A 154 -10.13 -5.45 -3.41
CA LEU A 154 -10.56 -4.71 -4.59
C LEU A 154 -9.35 -4.34 -5.42
N ARG A 155 -9.46 -4.43 -6.74
CA ARG A 155 -8.49 -3.79 -7.63
C ARG A 155 -8.68 -2.28 -7.53
N THR A 156 -7.60 -1.50 -7.61
CA THR A 156 -7.70 -0.04 -7.43
C THR A 156 -8.70 0.62 -8.40
N HIS A 157 -8.80 0.12 -9.64
CA HIS A 157 -9.79 0.62 -10.61
C HIS A 157 -11.24 0.23 -10.29
N GLU A 158 -11.45 -0.86 -9.54
CA GLU A 158 -12.81 -1.31 -9.14
C GLU A 158 -13.38 -0.47 -8.01
N LEU A 159 -12.56 0.29 -7.28
CA LEU A 159 -12.97 0.97 -6.05
C LEU A 159 -14.18 1.89 -6.29
N ALA A 160 -14.11 2.74 -7.31
CA ALA A 160 -15.19 3.65 -7.67
C ALA A 160 -16.39 2.95 -8.32
N LEU A 161 -16.20 1.71 -8.80
CA LEU A 161 -17.23 0.90 -9.45
C LEU A 161 -17.90 -0.09 -8.49
N SER A 162 -17.50 -0.09 -7.21
CA SER A 162 -17.94 -1.08 -6.23
C SER A 162 -18.65 -0.51 -4.98
N PRO A 163 -19.47 0.57 -5.06
CA PRO A 163 -20.14 1.14 -3.89
C PRO A 163 -21.02 0.12 -3.16
N GLY A 164 -21.89 -0.61 -3.86
CA GLY A 164 -22.73 -1.65 -3.25
C GLY A 164 -21.93 -2.79 -2.59
N ARG A 165 -20.80 -3.22 -3.19
CA ARG A 165 -19.93 -4.25 -2.58
C ARG A 165 -19.26 -3.73 -1.30
N LEU A 166 -18.80 -2.49 -1.30
CA LEU A 166 -18.23 -1.82 -0.13
C LEU A 166 -19.28 -1.68 0.97
N ALA A 167 -20.46 -1.16 0.63
CA ALA A 167 -21.58 -0.95 1.54
C ALA A 167 -22.01 -2.26 2.21
N ALA A 168 -22.19 -3.32 1.42
CA ALA A 168 -22.54 -4.65 1.93
C ALA A 168 -21.46 -5.24 2.84
N PHE A 169 -20.19 -5.11 2.46
CA PHE A 169 -19.08 -5.61 3.27
C PHE A 169 -18.95 -4.85 4.60
N LEU A 170 -19.04 -3.53 4.55
CA LEU A 170 -18.93 -2.66 5.72
C LEU A 170 -20.20 -2.68 6.59
N GLN A 171 -21.34 -3.07 6.02
CA GLN A 171 -22.68 -3.01 6.62
C GLN A 171 -23.12 -1.56 6.90
N ILE A 172 -22.92 -0.70 5.90
CA ILE A 172 -23.35 0.71 5.92
C ILE A 172 -24.31 0.98 4.75
N PRO A 173 -25.11 2.06 4.81
CA PRO A 173 -25.92 2.49 3.67
C PRO A 173 -25.04 2.88 2.47
N GLU A 174 -25.43 2.49 1.26
CA GLU A 174 -24.65 2.76 0.04
C GLU A 174 -24.57 4.26 -0.24
N GLU A 175 -25.62 5.01 0.06
CA GLU A 175 -25.71 6.46 -0.04
C GLU A 175 -24.72 7.20 0.87
N SER A 176 -24.13 6.52 1.86
CA SER A 176 -23.09 7.11 2.71
C SER A 176 -21.68 7.07 2.08
N ILE A 177 -21.55 6.48 0.88
CA ILE A 177 -20.30 6.40 0.11
C ILE A 177 -20.30 7.51 -0.95
N ASP A 178 -19.44 8.51 -0.75
CA ASP A 178 -19.28 9.64 -1.67
C ASP A 178 -18.33 9.31 -2.81
N LEU A 179 -18.91 8.89 -3.94
CA LEU A 179 -18.18 8.59 -5.18
C LEU A 179 -17.55 9.83 -5.84
N GLY A 180 -18.11 11.02 -5.61
CA GLY A 180 -17.53 12.28 -6.12
C GLY A 180 -16.13 12.52 -5.58
N ASN A 181 -15.85 12.00 -4.37
CA ASN A 181 -14.56 12.05 -3.70
C ASN A 181 -13.76 10.73 -3.78
N ALA A 182 -14.04 9.84 -4.75
CA ALA A 182 -13.32 8.57 -4.90
C ALA A 182 -11.94 8.71 -5.58
N HIS A 183 -11.68 9.81 -6.29
CA HIS A 183 -10.49 9.98 -7.17
C HIS A 183 -9.60 11.19 -6.86
N LEU A 184 -9.54 11.63 -5.60
CA LEU A 184 -8.80 12.85 -5.21
C LEU A 184 -7.28 12.78 -5.50
N ASN A 185 -6.70 11.59 -5.69
CA ASN A 185 -5.26 11.38 -5.87
C ASN A 185 -4.88 10.86 -7.28
N ARG A 186 -5.59 11.26 -8.35
CA ARG A 186 -5.23 10.85 -9.71
C ARG A 186 -3.92 11.52 -10.16
N ALA A 187 -2.90 10.73 -10.48
CA ALA A 187 -1.69 11.25 -11.12
C ALA A 187 -2.01 11.74 -12.55
N GLY A 188 -1.56 12.95 -12.91
CA GLY A 188 -1.73 13.51 -14.24
C GLY A 188 -0.67 12.96 -15.22
N GLY A 189 -1.13 12.21 -16.23
CA GLY A 189 -0.34 11.80 -17.40
C GLY A 189 0.72 10.70 -17.19
N PRO A 190 1.31 10.16 -18.27
CA PRO A 190 2.38 9.18 -18.19
C PRO A 190 3.58 9.77 -17.44
N GLY A 191 3.89 9.17 -16.29
CA GLY A 191 4.88 9.69 -15.36
C GLY A 191 6.33 9.49 -15.83
N PRO A 192 7.30 10.17 -15.19
CA PRO A 192 8.73 10.04 -15.51
C PRO A 192 9.24 8.59 -15.42
N ALA A 193 8.55 7.71 -14.68
CA ALA A 193 8.91 6.30 -14.50
C ALA A 193 9.11 5.52 -15.81
N GLU A 194 8.30 5.79 -16.85
CA GLU A 194 8.42 5.08 -18.13
C GLU A 194 9.76 5.34 -18.83
N ARG A 195 10.42 6.47 -18.53
CA ARG A 195 11.74 6.82 -19.07
C ARG A 195 12.90 6.26 -18.24
N LEU A 196 12.60 5.72 -17.05
CA LEU A 196 13.61 5.23 -16.10
C LEU A 196 13.72 3.71 -16.08
N ILE A 197 12.75 3.02 -16.69
CA ILE A 197 12.62 1.58 -16.59
C ILE A 197 12.78 0.95 -17.97
N ASP A 198 13.72 0.02 -18.07
CA ASP A 198 13.79 -0.93 -19.19
C ASP A 198 12.55 -1.84 -19.16
N ARG A 199 11.72 -1.76 -20.20
CA ARG A 199 10.46 -2.49 -20.29
C ARG A 199 10.65 -4.00 -20.37
N THR A 200 11.70 -4.46 -21.04
CA THR A 200 12.00 -5.89 -21.18
C THR A 200 12.43 -6.44 -19.83
N TYR A 201 13.37 -5.76 -19.16
CA TYR A 201 13.81 -6.15 -17.83
C TYR A 201 12.68 -6.10 -16.80
N LEU A 202 11.79 -5.10 -16.86
CA LEU A 202 10.61 -5.05 -16.00
C LEU A 202 9.71 -6.27 -16.21
N ALA A 203 9.42 -6.63 -17.46
CA ALA A 203 8.58 -7.79 -17.76
C ALA A 203 9.18 -9.08 -17.20
N GLU A 204 10.49 -9.29 -17.38
CA GLU A 204 11.22 -10.44 -16.81
C GLU A 204 11.14 -10.47 -15.28
N MET A 205 11.34 -9.32 -14.61
CA MET A 205 11.29 -9.26 -13.16
C MET A 205 9.87 -9.44 -12.60
N VAL A 206 8.84 -8.93 -13.28
CA VAL A 206 7.44 -9.18 -12.92
C VAL A 206 7.12 -10.66 -13.01
N ASP A 207 7.56 -11.32 -14.08
CA ASP A 207 7.36 -12.75 -14.33
C ASP A 207 8.14 -13.63 -13.32
N ALA A 208 9.29 -13.16 -12.85
CA ALA A 208 10.11 -13.87 -11.86
C ALA A 208 9.60 -13.67 -10.42
N ILE A 209 9.15 -12.47 -10.05
CA ILE A 209 8.88 -12.08 -8.65
C ILE A 209 7.38 -12.07 -8.32
N CYS A 210 6.56 -11.62 -9.25
CA CYS A 210 5.15 -11.27 -8.98
C CYS A 210 4.15 -12.20 -9.67
N ARG A 211 4.59 -13.20 -10.45
CA ARG A 211 3.73 -14.05 -11.30
C ARG A 211 2.50 -14.56 -10.57
N ASP A 212 2.68 -15.20 -9.42
CA ASP A 212 1.57 -15.88 -8.73
C ASP A 212 0.49 -14.89 -8.30
N ASN A 213 0.89 -13.75 -7.71
CA ASN A 213 -0.06 -12.71 -7.32
C ASN A 213 -0.65 -11.99 -8.52
N MET A 214 0.11 -11.78 -9.60
CA MET A 214 -0.40 -11.20 -10.84
C MET A 214 -1.42 -12.13 -11.48
N SER A 215 -1.17 -13.43 -11.60
CA SER A 215 -2.14 -14.40 -12.10
C SER A 215 -3.37 -14.51 -11.21
N ARG A 216 -3.22 -14.36 -9.89
CA ARG A 216 -4.32 -14.43 -8.93
C ARG A 216 -5.25 -13.22 -9.00
N PHE A 217 -4.70 -12.01 -9.09
CA PHE A 217 -5.48 -10.77 -8.99
C PHE A 217 -5.72 -10.09 -10.33
N PHE A 218 -4.93 -10.41 -11.36
CA PHE A 218 -4.99 -9.85 -12.71
C PHE A 218 -4.85 -10.96 -13.77
N PRO A 219 -5.74 -11.97 -13.80
CA PRO A 219 -5.64 -13.10 -14.73
C PRO A 219 -5.89 -12.72 -16.20
N ASP A 220 -6.57 -11.61 -16.45
CA ASP A 220 -6.84 -11.11 -17.81
C ASP A 220 -5.94 -9.88 -18.11
N PRO A 221 -4.96 -10.01 -19.02
CA PRO A 221 -4.11 -8.88 -19.42
C PRO A 221 -4.88 -7.73 -20.06
N ASN A 222 -6.07 -7.98 -20.62
CA ASN A 222 -6.88 -6.95 -21.30
C ASN A 222 -7.78 -6.16 -20.35
N ALA A 223 -8.01 -6.65 -19.13
CA ALA A 223 -8.83 -5.96 -18.12
C ALA A 223 -8.15 -4.73 -17.50
N ASN A 224 -6.86 -4.49 -17.79
CA ASN A 224 -6.10 -3.36 -17.26
C ASN A 224 -6.22 -2.07 -18.10
N ASN A 225 -6.91 -2.10 -19.24
CA ASN A 225 -7.04 -0.98 -20.19
C ASN A 225 -8.44 -0.33 -20.25
N THR A 226 -9.35 -0.66 -19.35
CA THR A 226 -10.70 -0.06 -19.26
C THR A 226 -10.88 0.70 -17.97
#